data_AF-A0AAV4XB86-F1
#
_entry.id   AF-A0AAV4XB86-F1
#
_cell.length_a   1.000
_cell.length_b   1.000
_cell.length_c   1.000
_cell.angle_alpha   90.00
_cell.angle_beta   90.00
_cell.angle_gamma   90.00
#
_symmetry.space_group_name_H-M   'P 1'
#
loop_
_entity.id
_entity.type
_entity.pdbx_description
1 polymer ?
#
loop_
_entity_poly.entity_id
_entity_poly.type
_entity_poly.pdbx_seq_one_letter_code
_entity_poly.pdbx_strand_id
1 'polypeptide(L)'
;MAAATIMSSSIDRIEVLFSQDTEQSETPEQKNMRVTVAQYGTPNADSIFTKQEIMQVARSMAHSKAPGLDGITIDLFKAINKGASDILLSIFNKCLDLGIFQLVGKVQS
;
A
#
# COMPACT_ATOMS: atom_id res chain seq x y z
N MET A 1 5.38 -36.96 17.05
CA MET A 1 6.59 -36.83 16.20
C MET A 1 6.28 -36.59 14.71
N ALA A 2 5.01 -36.67 14.24
CA ALA A 2 4.66 -36.42 12.83
C ALA A 2 4.35 -34.93 12.51
N ALA A 3 3.83 -34.15 13.47
CA ALA A 3 3.44 -32.75 13.24
C ALA A 3 4.64 -31.81 13.03
N ALA A 4 5.77 -32.06 13.70
CA ALA A 4 6.98 -31.25 13.56
C ALA A 4 7.58 -31.34 12.16
N THR A 5 7.57 -32.53 11.54
CA THR A 5 8.10 -32.78 10.19
C THR A 5 7.26 -32.09 9.10
N ILE A 6 5.93 -31.98 9.30
CA ILE A 6 5.01 -31.31 8.36
C ILE A 6 5.18 -29.78 8.42
N MET A 7 5.47 -29.23 9.60
CA MET A 7 5.68 -27.80 9.79
C MET A 7 7.02 -27.35 9.18
N SER A 8 8.10 -28.12 9.38
CA SER A 8 9.39 -27.85 8.73
C SER A 8 9.29 -27.87 7.21
N SER A 9 8.65 -28.90 6.61
CA SER A 9 8.50 -28.98 5.15
C SER A 9 7.62 -27.89 4.55
N SER A 10 6.73 -27.28 5.35
CA SER A 10 5.92 -26.13 4.93
C SER A 10 6.73 -24.83 4.94
N ILE A 11 7.64 -24.66 5.89
CA ILE A 11 8.57 -23.52 5.96
C ILE A 11 9.54 -23.55 4.78
N ASP A 12 10.08 -24.71 4.43
CA ASP A 12 10.98 -24.86 3.28
C ASP A 12 10.31 -24.45 1.95
N ARG A 13 8.99 -24.64 1.82
CA ARG A 13 8.23 -24.22 0.63
C ARG A 13 7.98 -22.71 0.60
N ILE A 14 7.92 -22.04 1.76
CA ILE A 14 7.75 -20.60 1.85
C ILE A 14 9.01 -19.89 1.33
N GLU A 15 10.21 -20.39 1.63
CA GLU A 15 11.46 -19.83 1.08
C GLU A 15 11.52 -19.91 -0.45
N VAL A 16 10.99 -20.98 -1.05
CA VAL A 16 10.91 -21.13 -2.52
C VAL A 16 9.88 -20.17 -3.13
N LEU A 17 8.79 -19.86 -2.42
CA LEU A 17 7.76 -18.93 -2.88
C LEU A 17 8.19 -17.47 -2.78
N PHE A 18 9.13 -17.17 -1.88
CA PHE A 18 9.72 -15.84 -1.69
C PHE A 18 11.24 -15.91 -1.86
N SER A 19 11.69 -16.45 -2.99
CA SER A 19 13.11 -16.43 -3.35
C SER A 19 13.62 -14.99 -3.30
N GLN A 20 14.79 -14.79 -2.69
CA GLN A 20 15.39 -13.46 -2.63
C GLN A 20 15.65 -12.95 -4.05
N ASP A 21 15.00 -11.84 -4.40
CA ASP A 21 15.20 -11.16 -5.67
C ASP A 21 16.62 -10.58 -5.70
N THR A 22 17.56 -11.35 -6.26
CA THR A 22 18.98 -11.00 -6.34
C THR A 22 19.36 -10.72 -7.77
N GLU A 23 20.14 -9.65 -8.00
CA GLU A 23 20.60 -9.26 -9.35
C GLU A 23 21.34 -10.38 -10.09
N GLN A 24 21.95 -11.33 -9.36
CA GLN A 24 22.64 -12.48 -9.95
C GLN A 24 21.68 -13.55 -10.51
N SER A 25 20.41 -13.54 -10.09
CA SER A 25 19.38 -14.49 -10.53
C SER A 25 18.50 -13.97 -11.67
N GLU A 26 18.67 -12.70 -12.07
CA GLU A 26 17.89 -12.05 -13.11
C GLU A 26 18.25 -12.56 -14.52
N THR A 27 17.24 -12.74 -15.37
CA THR A 27 17.43 -12.89 -16.82
C THR A 27 17.83 -11.56 -17.46
N PRO A 28 18.42 -11.57 -18.67
CA PRO A 28 18.76 -10.34 -19.39
C PRO A 28 17.55 -9.39 -19.60
N GLU A 29 16.36 -9.95 -19.81
CA GLU A 29 15.11 -9.20 -19.97
C GLU A 29 14.70 -8.53 -18.66
N GLN A 30 14.78 -9.26 -17.54
CA GLN A 30 14.48 -8.73 -16.20
C GLN A 30 15.43 -7.60 -15.82
N LYS A 31 16.73 -7.77 -16.11
CA LYS A 31 17.74 -6.74 -15.90
C LYS A 31 17.45 -5.47 -16.71
N ASN A 32 17.05 -5.62 -17.97
CA ASN A 32 16.63 -4.47 -18.80
C ASN A 32 15.37 -3.80 -18.25
N MET A 33 14.40 -4.56 -17.74
CA MET A 33 13.22 -3.98 -17.08
C MET A 33 13.59 -3.21 -15.82
N ARG A 34 14.47 -3.74 -14.96
CA ARG A 34 14.97 -3.04 -13.77
C ARG A 34 15.63 -1.72 -14.12
N VAL A 35 16.51 -1.71 -15.13
CA VAL A 35 17.15 -0.48 -15.63
C VAL A 35 16.11 0.49 -16.17
N THR A 36 15.14 0.00 -16.94
CA THR A 36 14.05 0.82 -17.50
C THR A 36 13.22 1.47 -16.39
N VAL A 37 12.82 0.72 -15.37
CA VAL A 37 12.04 1.22 -14.21
C VAL A 37 12.87 2.15 -13.35
N ALA A 38 14.16 1.87 -13.12
CA ALA A 38 15.04 2.78 -12.39
C ALA A 38 15.26 4.11 -13.12
N GLN A 39 15.15 4.11 -14.45
CA GLN A 39 15.24 5.30 -15.31
C GLN A 39 13.90 6.01 -15.49
N TYR A 40 12.77 5.44 -15.01
CA TYR A 40 11.55 6.19 -14.74
C TYR A 40 11.80 7.13 -13.53
N GLY A 41 12.67 8.12 -13.70
CA GLY A 41 12.60 9.32 -12.88
C GLY A 41 11.26 9.97 -13.17
N THR A 42 10.45 10.19 -12.13
CA THR A 42 9.06 10.64 -12.19
C THR A 42 8.89 11.83 -13.15
N PRO A 43 8.44 11.62 -14.40
CA PRO A 43 8.25 12.75 -15.32
C PRO A 43 7.04 13.58 -14.90
N ASN A 44 6.20 13.02 -14.04
CA ASN A 44 5.08 13.66 -13.39
C ASN A 44 5.19 13.34 -11.91
N ALA A 45 5.52 14.33 -11.07
CA ALA A 45 5.05 14.27 -9.69
C ALA A 45 3.54 14.04 -9.75
N ASP A 46 3.02 13.06 -9.02
CA ASP A 46 1.57 12.83 -9.02
C ASP A 46 0.86 14.16 -8.72
N SER A 47 -0.22 14.43 -9.44
CA SER A 47 -0.99 15.65 -9.23
C SER A 47 -1.50 15.69 -7.79
N ILE A 48 -1.47 16.88 -7.18
CA ILE A 48 -2.07 17.09 -5.87
C ILE A 48 -3.54 16.64 -5.87
N PHE A 49 -3.96 16.02 -4.79
CA PHE A 49 -5.35 15.68 -4.56
C PHE A 49 -6.21 16.95 -4.47
N THR A 50 -7.45 16.82 -4.92
CA THR A 50 -8.50 17.82 -4.89
C THR A 50 -9.55 17.48 -3.84
N LYS A 51 -10.32 18.48 -3.39
CA LYS A 51 -11.45 18.24 -2.46
C LYS A 51 -12.48 17.28 -3.06
N GLN A 52 -12.70 17.34 -4.37
CA GLN A 52 -13.67 16.49 -5.06
C GLN A 52 -13.28 15.01 -4.99
N GLU A 53 -12.00 14.69 -5.17
CA GLU A 53 -11.50 13.32 -5.03
C GLU A 53 -11.69 12.80 -3.61
N ILE A 54 -11.34 13.58 -2.59
CA ILE A 54 -11.55 13.19 -1.18
C ILE A 54 -13.04 12.94 -0.91
N MET A 55 -13.92 13.80 -1.42
CA MET A 55 -15.38 13.63 -1.28
C MET A 55 -15.89 12.38 -2.00
N GLN A 56 -15.38 12.09 -3.20
CA GLN A 56 -15.78 10.92 -3.98
C GLN A 56 -15.31 9.63 -3.29
N VAL A 57 -14.09 9.60 -2.77
CA VAL A 57 -13.57 8.47 -1.99
C VAL A 57 -14.39 8.26 -0.72
N ALA A 58 -14.68 9.33 0.03
CA ALA A 58 -15.52 9.22 1.22
C ALA A 58 -16.89 8.59 0.93
N ARG A 59 -17.48 8.88 -0.24
CA ARG A 59 -18.76 8.31 -0.68
C ARG A 59 -18.66 6.84 -1.11
N SER A 60 -17.55 6.43 -1.70
CA SER A 60 -17.36 5.05 -2.18
C SER A 60 -16.99 4.06 -1.07
N MET A 61 -16.63 4.54 0.12
CA MET A 61 -16.27 3.69 1.26
C MET A 61 -17.47 2.95 1.87
N ALA A 62 -17.43 1.62 1.85
CA ALA A 62 -18.41 0.73 2.47
C ALA A 62 -18.31 0.74 4.01
N HIS A 63 -19.44 0.91 4.71
CA HIS A 63 -19.50 1.02 6.18
C HIS A 63 -19.05 -0.24 6.94
N SER A 64 -19.04 -1.41 6.30
CA SER A 64 -18.72 -2.69 6.94
C SER A 64 -17.24 -3.06 6.92
N LYS A 65 -16.33 -2.15 6.53
CA LYS A 65 -14.89 -2.42 6.64
C LYS A 65 -14.43 -2.23 8.09
N ALA A 66 -13.59 -3.14 8.55
CA ALA A 66 -12.89 -2.99 9.82
C ALA A 66 -12.07 -1.68 9.82
N PRO A 67 -11.96 -1.00 10.98
CA PRO A 67 -11.08 0.17 11.13
C PRO A 67 -9.64 -0.15 10.76
N GLY A 68 -8.91 0.88 10.31
CA GLY A 68 -7.46 0.77 10.15
C GLY A 68 -6.76 0.52 11.49
N LEU A 69 -5.47 0.14 11.45
CA LEU A 69 -4.63 0.04 12.64
C LEU A 69 -4.40 1.38 13.33
N ASP A 70 -4.69 2.48 12.63
CA ASP A 70 -4.74 3.84 13.14
C ASP A 70 -5.96 4.13 14.02
N GLY A 71 -6.92 3.19 14.11
CA GLY A 71 -8.17 3.37 14.83
C GLY A 71 -9.15 4.32 14.15
N ILE A 72 -8.85 4.81 12.93
CA ILE A 72 -9.74 5.69 12.18
C ILE A 72 -10.81 4.84 11.51
N THR A 73 -12.05 4.95 12.00
CA THR A 73 -13.20 4.29 11.40
C THR A 73 -13.67 5.03 10.15
N ILE A 74 -14.41 4.35 9.27
CA ILE A 74 -15.00 4.97 8.09
C ILE A 74 -16.00 6.08 8.47
N ASP A 75 -16.74 5.89 9.56
CA ASP A 75 -17.70 6.88 10.05
C ASP A 75 -17.00 8.14 10.56
N LEU A 76 -15.88 7.97 11.28
CA LEU A 76 -15.05 9.08 11.72
C LEU A 76 -14.47 9.83 10.51
N PHE A 77 -13.91 9.11 9.54
CA PHE A 77 -13.40 9.70 8.30
C PHE A 77 -14.49 10.50 7.56
N LYS A 78 -15.69 9.94 7.41
CA LYS A 78 -16.84 10.62 6.79
C LYS A 78 -17.30 11.84 7.57
N ALA A 79 -17.31 11.77 8.90
CA ALA A 79 -17.65 12.89 9.77
C ALA A 79 -16.64 14.04 9.62
N ILE A 80 -15.34 13.72 9.59
CA ILE A 80 -14.28 14.70 9.32
C ILE A 80 -14.46 15.29 7.92
N ASN A 81 -14.68 14.49 6.88
CA ASN A 81 -14.90 15.01 5.53
C ASN A 81 -16.13 15.93 5.44
N LYS A 82 -17.18 15.67 6.23
CA LYS A 82 -18.38 16.52 6.27
C LYS A 82 -18.14 17.86 6.99
N GLY A 83 -17.32 17.88 8.05
CA GLY A 83 -17.08 19.07 8.87
C GLY A 83 -15.84 19.87 8.50
N ALA A 84 -14.79 19.21 7.99
CA ALA A 84 -13.46 19.76 7.78
C ALA A 84 -12.68 18.97 6.71
N SER A 85 -13.20 18.90 5.48
CA SER A 85 -12.53 18.22 4.35
C SER A 85 -11.13 18.77 4.05
N ASP A 86 -10.87 20.04 4.39
CA ASP A 86 -9.59 20.70 4.18
C ASP A 86 -8.45 20.11 5.01
N ILE A 87 -8.78 19.53 6.17
CA ILE A 87 -7.80 18.82 7.01
C ILE A 87 -7.35 17.55 6.28
N LEU A 88 -8.29 16.77 5.75
CA LEU A 88 -7.98 15.55 4.98
C LEU A 88 -7.17 15.89 3.75
N LEU A 89 -7.60 16.92 2.98
CA LEU A 89 -6.88 17.38 1.80
C LEU A 89 -5.42 17.74 2.13
N SER A 90 -5.21 18.50 3.21
CA SER A 90 -3.88 18.93 3.63
C SER A 90 -3.00 17.75 4.04
N ILE A 91 -3.57 16.79 4.79
CA ILE A 91 -2.85 15.57 5.20
C ILE A 91 -2.44 14.76 3.97
N PHE A 92 -3.36 14.46 3.06
CA PHE A 92 -3.07 13.63 1.88
C PHE A 92 -2.06 14.30 0.95
N ASN A 93 -2.21 15.59 0.69
CA ASN A 93 -1.23 16.33 -0.11
C ASN A 93 0.12 16.46 0.59
N LYS A 94 0.16 16.50 1.92
CA LYS A 94 1.43 16.47 2.65
C LYS A 94 2.10 15.11 2.59
N CYS A 95 1.35 14.02 2.70
CA CYS A 95 1.86 12.66 2.49
C CYS A 95 2.43 12.49 1.09
N LEU A 96 1.75 13.04 0.08
CA LEU A 96 2.20 13.04 -1.31
C LEU A 96 3.50 13.82 -1.50
N ASP A 97 3.57 15.05 -0.97
CA ASP A 97 4.78 15.90 -0.97
C ASP A 97 5.98 15.20 -0.31
N LEU A 98 5.75 14.50 0.80
CA LEU A 98 6.79 13.78 1.52
C LEU A 98 7.14 12.42 0.90
N GLY A 99 6.35 11.91 -0.05
CA GLY A 99 6.48 10.55 -0.58
C GLY A 99 6.23 9.45 0.47
N ILE A 100 5.50 9.76 1.56
CA ILE A 100 5.24 8.85 2.68
C ILE A 100 3.80 8.34 2.57
N PHE A 101 3.65 7.10 2.11
CA PHE A 101 2.39 6.38 2.13
C PHE A 101 2.58 5.16 3.03
N GLN A 102 1.85 5.09 4.15
CA GLN A 102 1.95 3.93 5.03
C GLN A 102 1.28 2.72 4.36
N LEU A 103 2.11 1.86 3.79
CA LEU A 103 1.71 0.60 3.18
C LEU A 103 1.56 -0.46 4.28
N VAL A 104 0.63 -0.28 5.21
CA VAL A 104 0.24 -1.39 6.08
C VAL A 104 -0.91 -2.13 5.41
N GLY A 105 -0.52 -3.13 4.62
CA GLY A 105 -1.43 -4.06 3.98
C GLY A 105 -2.38 -4.66 5.02
N LYS A 106 -3.62 -4.93 4.59
CA LYS A 106 -4.55 -5.73 5.40
C LYS A 106 -3.84 -7.02 5.78
N VAL A 107 -3.57 -7.21 7.06
CA VAL A 107 -3.38 -8.56 7.60
C VAL A 107 -4.74 -9.23 7.43
N GLN A 108 -4.90 -10.00 6.35
CA GLN A 108 -6.02 -10.91 6.24
C GLN A 108 -5.81 -11.97 7.31
N SER A 109 -6.61 -11.86 8.39
CA SER A 109 -6.84 -12.95 9.32
C SER A 109 -7.63 -14.07 8.66
#